data_AF-A0A6P3ZCS9-F1
#
_entry.id   AF-A0A6P3ZCS9-F1
#
_cell.length_a   1.000
_cell.length_b   1.000
_cell.length_c   1.000
_cell.angle_alpha   90.00
_cell.angle_beta   90.00
_cell.angle_gamma   90.00
#
_symmetry.space_group_name_H-M   'P 1'
#
loop_
_entity.id
_entity.type
_entity.pdbx_description
1 polymer ?
#
loop_
_entity_poly.entity_id
_entity_poly.type
_entity_poly.pdbx_seq_one_letter_code
_entity_poly.pdbx_strand_id
1 'polypeptide(L)'
;MIISKPLFRNYTPIANQVLTSMLQNRPFDAVLAGSVATSNSWTTEAVSEVLRSVSRFFFQSPRSIGRQKGFRHRSPLKQRNLKEESDRFSNGVLVLGPAAHRDPHKVNLGLDRAIEFYYWVETHFGFSHNETTCREMACVLARGSRLKALWDFVGDMSRRDRGGLVTTATVTCLIKVLGEEG
;
A
#
# COMPACT_ATOMS: atom_id res chain seq x y z
N MET A 1 -20.28 -26.22 -2.64
CA MET A 1 -18.81 -26.37 -2.58
C MET A 1 -18.23 -25.12 -1.95
N ILE A 2 -17.76 -25.21 -0.70
CA ILE A 2 -17.01 -24.14 -0.05
C ILE A 2 -15.58 -24.26 -0.56
N ILE A 3 -15.13 -23.31 -1.38
CA ILE A 3 -13.73 -23.20 -1.77
C ILE A 3 -12.97 -22.77 -0.50
N SER A 4 -12.38 -23.74 0.18
CA SER A 4 -11.44 -23.53 1.27
C SER A 4 -10.28 -22.67 0.74
N LYS A 5 -10.17 -21.45 1.26
CA LYS A 5 -8.98 -20.61 1.05
C LYS A 5 -7.76 -21.44 1.51
N PRO A 6 -6.68 -21.56 0.74
CA PRO A 6 -5.48 -22.21 1.24
C PRO A 6 -4.92 -21.35 2.38
N LEU A 7 -5.15 -21.82 3.59
CA LEU A 7 -4.53 -21.33 4.82
C LEU A 7 -3.06 -21.79 4.78
N PHE A 8 -2.15 -20.84 5.03
CA PHE A 8 -0.70 -21.03 5.11
C PHE A 8 0.02 -21.19 3.77
N ARG A 9 0.22 -20.06 3.10
CA ARG A 9 1.15 -19.89 1.99
C ARG A 9 2.57 -19.74 2.56
N ASN A 10 3.51 -20.59 2.15
CA ASN A 10 4.91 -20.67 2.64
C ASN A 10 5.71 -19.35 2.64
N TYR A 11 5.18 -18.26 2.08
CA TYR A 11 5.81 -16.93 2.06
C TYR A 11 5.43 -16.02 3.25
N THR A 12 4.43 -16.39 4.06
CA THR A 12 4.05 -15.61 5.26
C THR A 12 5.20 -15.35 6.25
N PRO A 13 6.13 -16.28 6.55
CA PRO A 13 7.22 -15.97 7.48
C PRO A 13 8.13 -14.87 6.96
N ILE A 14 8.46 -14.88 5.66
CA ILE A 14 9.33 -13.89 5.02
C ILE A 14 8.65 -12.53 4.97
N ALA A 15 7.38 -12.49 4.56
CA ALA A 15 6.60 -11.28 4.58
C ALA A 15 6.54 -10.66 5.99
N ASN A 16 6.34 -11.49 7.03
CA ASN A 16 6.30 -11.03 8.42
C ASN A 16 7.65 -10.51 8.93
N GLN A 17 8.76 -11.14 8.56
CA GLN A 17 10.12 -10.67 8.91
C GLN A 17 10.42 -9.31 8.29
N VAL A 18 10.10 -9.13 7.00
CA VAL A 18 10.25 -7.86 6.31
C VAL A 18 9.35 -6.78 6.93
N LEU A 19 8.09 -7.11 7.19
CA LEU A 19 7.16 -6.17 7.82
C LEU A 19 7.61 -5.76 9.23
N THR A 20 8.18 -6.69 9.99
CA THR A 20 8.73 -6.38 11.33
C THR A 20 9.93 -5.44 11.21
N SER A 21 10.79 -5.64 10.20
CA SER A 21 11.92 -4.76 9.92
C SER A 21 11.45 -3.35 9.53
N MET A 22 10.42 -3.25 8.69
CA MET A 22 9.78 -1.97 8.33
C MET A 22 9.22 -1.26 9.57
N LEU A 23 8.50 -1.98 10.42
CA LEU A 23 7.88 -1.43 11.64
C LEU A 23 8.92 -0.96 12.65
N GLN A 24 10.04 -1.68 12.75
CA GLN A 24 11.18 -1.30 13.60
C GLN A 24 12.07 -0.23 12.96
N ASN A 25 11.74 0.25 11.76
CA ASN A 25 12.52 1.22 11.00
C ASN A 25 13.98 0.78 10.81
N ARG A 26 14.21 -0.53 10.62
CA ARG A 26 15.53 -1.12 10.38
C ARG A 26 15.82 -1.18 8.87
N PRO A 27 17.08 -0.99 8.46
CA PRO A 27 17.45 -1.16 7.05
C PRO A 27 17.26 -2.61 6.60
N PHE A 28 16.96 -2.80 5.31
CA PHE A 28 16.94 -4.14 4.71
C PHE A 28 18.38 -4.61 4.44
N ASP A 29 19.04 -5.14 5.47
CA ASP A 29 20.46 -5.50 5.43
C ASP A 29 20.74 -6.76 4.57
N ALA A 30 21.98 -6.91 4.10
CA ALA A 30 22.43 -8.06 3.32
C ALA A 30 22.33 -9.38 4.11
N VAL A 31 22.42 -9.32 5.45
CA VAL A 31 22.21 -10.48 6.35
C VAL A 31 20.74 -10.90 6.35
N LEU A 32 19.81 -9.94 6.37
CA LEU A 32 18.38 -10.22 6.18
C LEU A 32 18.17 -10.84 4.79
N ALA A 33 18.83 -10.30 3.76
CA ALA A 33 18.76 -10.84 2.41
C ALA A 33 19.27 -12.28 2.33
N GLY A 34 20.39 -12.62 2.98
CA GLY A 34 20.93 -13.97 3.04
C GLY A 34 20.01 -14.97 3.75
N SER A 35 19.38 -14.57 4.87
CA SER A 35 18.41 -15.41 5.59
C SER A 35 17.12 -15.67 4.80
N VAL A 36 16.73 -14.72 3.95
CA VAL A 36 15.56 -14.83 3.07
C VAL A 36 15.90 -15.59 1.78
N ALA A 37 17.13 -15.42 1.25
CA ALA A 37 17.61 -16.02 0.01
C ALA A 37 17.85 -17.54 0.11
N THR A 38 18.15 -18.07 1.30
CA THR A 38 18.26 -19.54 1.50
C THR A 38 16.94 -20.29 1.25
N SER A 39 15.84 -19.55 1.10
CA SER A 39 14.56 -20.02 0.58
C SER A 39 14.25 -19.31 -0.74
N ASN A 40 14.38 -19.98 -1.89
CA ASN A 40 13.95 -19.53 -3.22
C ASN A 40 12.47 -19.05 -3.27
N SER A 41 12.12 -17.82 -2.86
CA SER A 41 10.71 -17.59 -2.44
C SER A 41 10.11 -16.20 -2.61
N TRP A 42 10.74 -15.27 -3.35
CA TRP A 42 10.05 -14.05 -3.76
C TRP A 42 9.11 -14.34 -4.93
N THR A 43 7.85 -14.60 -4.61
CA THR A 43 6.78 -14.69 -5.61
C THR A 43 6.03 -13.37 -5.73
N THR A 44 5.32 -13.19 -6.85
CA THR A 44 4.38 -12.07 -7.06
C THR A 44 3.46 -11.88 -5.86
N GLU A 45 2.97 -13.00 -5.31
CA GLU A 45 2.08 -13.05 -4.16
C GLU A 45 2.74 -12.55 -2.87
N ALA A 46 3.99 -12.95 -2.62
CA ALA A 46 4.74 -12.56 -1.44
C ALA A 46 5.00 -11.06 -1.41
N VAL A 47 5.50 -10.52 -2.53
CA VAL A 47 5.75 -9.08 -2.72
C VAL A 47 4.44 -8.30 -2.59
N SER A 48 3.37 -8.77 -3.24
CA SER A 48 2.05 -8.14 -3.15
C SER A 48 1.50 -8.12 -1.72
N GLU A 49 1.70 -9.17 -0.93
CA GLU A 49 1.22 -9.21 0.46
C GLU A 49 1.97 -8.26 1.37
N VAL A 50 3.29 -8.10 1.19
CA VAL A 50 4.08 -7.09 1.91
C VAL A 50 3.56 -5.69 1.58
N LEU A 51 3.40 -5.36 0.28
CA LEU A 51 2.89 -4.06 -0.16
C LEU A 51 1.48 -3.76 0.40
N ARG A 52 0.55 -4.72 0.31
CA ARG A 52 -0.80 -4.56 0.91
C ARG A 52 -0.75 -4.36 2.41
N SER A 53 0.20 -5.00 3.09
CA SER A 53 0.36 -4.91 4.52
C SER A 53 0.88 -3.55 4.97
N VAL A 54 1.69 -2.85 4.17
CA VAL A 54 2.13 -1.47 4.47
C VAL A 54 0.92 -0.57 4.75
N SER A 55 -0.06 -0.57 3.84
CA SER A 55 -1.28 0.23 4.03
C SER A 55 -2.07 -0.16 5.28
N ARG A 56 -2.04 -1.44 5.67
CA ARG A 56 -2.73 -1.92 6.87
C ARG A 56 -2.02 -1.48 8.15
N PHE A 57 -0.70 -1.49 8.19
CA PHE A 57 0.03 -1.22 9.44
C PHE A 57 0.39 0.26 9.63
N PHE A 58 0.72 0.97 8.55
CA PHE A 58 1.19 2.36 8.63
C PHE A 58 0.07 3.39 8.43
N PHE A 59 -0.98 3.06 7.67
CA PHE A 59 -2.02 4.02 7.29
C PHE A 59 -3.32 3.85 8.09
N GLN A 60 -3.37 2.94 9.06
CA GLN A 60 -4.52 2.83 9.95
C GLN A 60 -4.56 4.02 10.91
N SER A 61 -5.72 4.67 10.99
CA SER A 61 -5.96 5.63 12.07
C SER A 61 -6.12 4.88 13.40
N PRO A 62 -5.68 5.45 14.54
CA PRO A 62 -5.98 4.89 15.85
C PRO A 62 -7.49 4.70 16.08
N ARG A 63 -8.32 5.55 15.44
CA ARG A 63 -9.80 5.49 15.49
C ARG A 63 -10.40 4.30 14.75
N SER A 64 -9.60 3.56 13.97
CA SER A 64 -10.03 2.38 13.21
C SER A 64 -9.69 1.04 13.87
N ILE A 65 -8.95 1.06 14.98
CA ILE A 65 -8.58 -0.15 15.74
C ILE A 65 -9.81 -0.66 16.51
N GLY A 66 -10.12 -1.95 16.39
CA GLY A 66 -11.23 -2.60 17.11
C GLY A 66 -12.63 -2.41 16.49
N ARG A 67 -12.77 -1.72 15.35
CA ARG A 67 -14.06 -1.68 14.64
C ARG A 67 -14.31 -3.02 13.96
N GLN A 68 -15.42 -3.68 14.28
CA GLN A 68 -15.85 -4.88 13.58
C GLN A 68 -16.02 -4.58 12.09
N LYS A 69 -15.65 -5.53 11.21
CA LYS A 69 -16.00 -5.49 9.79
C LYS A 69 -17.52 -5.56 9.69
N GLY A 70 -18.18 -4.40 9.67
CA GLY A 70 -19.63 -4.32 9.51
C GLY A 70 -20.05 -4.98 8.21
N PHE A 71 -21.14 -5.74 8.27
CA PHE A 71 -21.82 -6.30 7.12
C PHE A 71 -22.49 -5.15 6.36
N ARG A 72 -21.75 -4.44 5.50
CA ARG A 72 -22.20 -3.28 4.71
C ARG A 72 -23.15 -2.33 5.45
N HIS A 73 -22.61 -1.31 6.10
CA HIS A 73 -23.37 -0.08 6.28
C HIS A 73 -22.49 1.06 5.81
N ARG A 74 -22.87 1.69 4.69
CA ARG A 74 -22.48 3.09 4.46
C ARG A 74 -22.64 3.77 5.82
N SER A 75 -21.59 4.44 6.31
CA SER A 75 -21.75 5.28 7.50
C SER A 75 -23.04 6.09 7.28
N PRO A 76 -23.96 6.18 8.28
CA PRO A 76 -25.11 7.04 8.15
C PRO A 76 -24.61 8.35 7.58
N LEU A 77 -25.30 8.91 6.58
CA LEU A 77 -25.05 10.27 6.12
C LEU A 77 -25.26 11.18 7.34
N LYS A 78 -24.26 11.27 8.20
CA LYS A 78 -24.13 12.29 9.21
C LYS A 78 -24.21 13.55 8.36
N GLN A 79 -25.27 14.34 8.56
CA GLN A 79 -25.51 15.52 7.73
C GLN A 79 -24.21 16.32 7.70
N ARG A 80 -23.55 16.28 6.54
CA ARG A 80 -22.27 16.96 6.36
C ARG A 80 -22.58 18.44 6.46
N ASN A 81 -21.85 19.14 7.31
CA ASN A 81 -21.94 20.59 7.32
C ASN A 81 -21.12 21.12 6.15
N LEU A 82 -21.72 21.11 4.95
CA LEU A 82 -21.05 21.46 3.69
C LEU A 82 -20.43 22.87 3.75
N LYS A 83 -21.01 23.77 4.53
CA LYS A 83 -20.48 25.12 4.71
C LYS A 83 -19.18 25.11 5.51
N GLU A 84 -19.17 24.44 6.66
CA GLU A 84 -17.96 24.29 7.48
C GLU A 84 -16.87 23.47 6.76
N GLU A 85 -17.26 22.45 5.99
CA GLU A 85 -16.32 21.71 5.17
C GLU A 85 -15.74 22.59 4.05
N SER A 86 -16.57 23.38 3.36
CA SER A 86 -16.11 24.33 2.34
C SER A 86 -15.18 25.39 2.92
N ASP A 87 -15.48 25.90 4.12
CA ASP A 87 -14.67 26.89 4.82
C ASP A 87 -13.33 26.30 5.30
N ARG A 88 -13.33 25.05 5.78
CA ARG A 88 -12.08 24.37 6.14
C ARG A 88 -11.27 23.99 4.91
N PHE A 89 -11.91 23.64 3.80
CA PHE A 89 -11.25 23.36 2.52
C PHE A 89 -10.62 24.62 1.92
N SER A 90 -11.34 25.75 1.91
CA SER A 90 -10.81 27.02 1.42
C SER A 90 -9.63 27.53 2.25
N ASN A 91 -9.60 27.20 3.54
CA ASN A 91 -8.48 27.46 4.44
C ASN A 91 -7.37 26.40 4.39
N GLY A 92 -7.49 25.35 3.57
CA GLY A 92 -6.51 24.26 3.46
C GLY A 92 -6.41 23.34 4.68
N VAL A 93 -7.39 23.42 5.59
CA VAL A 93 -7.41 22.69 6.88
C VAL A 93 -8.13 21.35 6.76
N LEU A 94 -9.00 21.18 5.75
CA LEU A 94 -9.80 19.97 5.62
C LEU A 94 -9.13 18.91 4.75
N VAL A 95 -8.56 17.90 5.39
CA VAL A 95 -8.45 16.57 4.79
C VAL A 95 -9.77 15.87 5.06
N LEU A 96 -10.44 15.37 4.03
CA LEU A 96 -11.68 14.59 4.16
C LEU A 96 -11.35 13.09 4.18
N GLY A 97 -12.33 12.28 4.59
CA GLY A 97 -12.24 10.82 4.51
C GLY A 97 -11.28 10.18 5.52
N PRO A 98 -10.94 8.89 5.32
CA PRO A 98 -10.06 8.14 6.22
C PRO A 98 -8.66 8.75 6.38
N ALA A 99 -8.16 9.43 5.34
CA ALA A 99 -6.85 10.08 5.32
C ALA A 99 -6.71 11.18 6.38
N ALA A 100 -7.81 11.87 6.73
CA ALA A 100 -7.86 12.97 7.69
C ALA A 100 -7.48 12.60 9.13
N HIS A 101 -7.46 11.31 9.45
CA HIS A 101 -7.27 10.80 10.80
C HIS A 101 -6.00 9.97 10.93
N ARG A 102 -5.17 9.91 9.89
CA ARG A 102 -3.90 9.19 9.89
C ARG A 102 -2.79 10.05 10.49
N ASP A 103 -1.79 9.38 11.05
CA ASP A 103 -0.56 10.04 11.51
C ASP A 103 0.35 10.27 10.29
N PRO A 104 0.62 11.53 9.90
CA PRO A 104 1.43 11.82 8.71
C PRO A 104 2.84 11.24 8.77
N HIS A 105 3.45 11.17 9.96
CA HIS A 105 4.79 10.62 10.12
C HIS A 105 4.83 9.12 9.86
N LYS A 106 3.82 8.38 10.36
CA LYS A 106 3.69 6.94 10.09
C LYS A 106 3.37 6.65 8.64
N VAL A 107 2.52 7.48 8.01
CA VAL A 107 2.22 7.35 6.58
C VAL A 107 3.48 7.56 5.75
N ASN A 108 4.24 8.63 5.99
CA ASN A 108 5.48 8.89 5.27
C ASN A 108 6.51 7.78 5.47
N LEU A 109 6.70 7.31 6.70
CA LEU A 109 7.57 6.16 6.99
C LEU A 109 7.14 4.92 6.22
N GLY A 110 5.84 4.59 6.21
CA GLY A 110 5.32 3.45 5.46
C GLY A 110 5.54 3.57 3.95
N LEU A 111 5.37 4.78 3.39
CA LEU A 111 5.61 5.05 1.98
C LEU A 111 7.09 4.90 1.61
N ASP A 112 7.99 5.50 2.39
CA ASP A 112 9.43 5.41 2.15
C ASP A 112 9.91 3.96 2.23
N ARG A 113 9.44 3.20 3.24
CA ARG A 113 9.75 1.77 3.39
C ARG A 113 9.17 0.91 2.27
N ALA A 114 7.99 1.25 1.75
CA ALA A 114 7.42 0.53 0.61
C ALA A 114 8.23 0.73 -0.68
N ILE A 115 8.67 1.97 -0.95
CA ILE A 115 9.51 2.29 -2.11
C ILE A 115 10.85 1.58 -2.01
N GLU A 116 11.49 1.68 -0.84
CA GLU A 116 12.76 1.01 -0.56
C GLU A 116 12.63 -0.50 -0.75
N PHE A 117 11.59 -1.14 -0.19
CA PHE A 117 11.35 -2.56 -0.36
C PHE A 117 11.13 -2.96 -1.82
N TYR A 118 10.34 -2.19 -2.57
CA TYR A 118 10.04 -2.47 -3.97
C TYR A 118 11.33 -2.60 -4.78
N TYR A 119 12.21 -1.58 -4.70
CA TYR A 119 13.49 -1.60 -5.42
C TYR A 119 14.54 -2.53 -4.78
N TRP A 120 14.48 -2.76 -3.48
CA TRP A 120 15.38 -3.67 -2.77
C TRP A 120 15.21 -5.10 -3.28
N VAL A 121 13.96 -5.57 -3.45
CA VAL A 121 13.67 -6.92 -3.95
C VAL A 121 14.09 -7.09 -5.41
N GLU A 122 13.92 -6.05 -6.24
CA GLU A 122 14.44 -6.00 -7.62
C GLU A 122 15.98 -6.09 -7.64
N THR A 123 16.66 -5.27 -6.83
CA THR A 123 18.13 -5.12 -6.87
C THR A 123 18.88 -6.30 -6.25
N HIS A 124 18.41 -6.83 -5.11
CA HIS A 124 19.15 -7.83 -4.32
C HIS A 124 18.78 -9.27 -4.66
N PHE A 125 17.58 -9.50 -5.24
CA PHE A 125 17.10 -10.84 -5.57
C PHE A 125 16.77 -11.00 -7.05
N GLY A 126 16.98 -9.97 -7.89
CA GLY A 126 16.69 -10.01 -9.31
C GLY A 126 15.20 -10.21 -9.63
N PHE A 127 14.31 -9.83 -8.71
CA PHE A 127 12.87 -10.04 -8.89
C PHE A 127 12.34 -9.17 -10.02
N SER A 128 11.72 -9.79 -11.02
CA SER A 128 11.06 -9.07 -12.11
C SER A 128 9.63 -8.70 -11.71
N HIS A 129 9.40 -7.40 -11.48
CA HIS A 129 8.06 -6.89 -11.23
C HIS A 129 7.14 -7.10 -12.43
N ASN A 130 5.87 -7.38 -12.12
CA ASN A 130 4.78 -7.48 -13.09
C ASN A 130 3.67 -6.47 -12.79
N GLU A 131 2.67 -6.41 -13.68
CA GLU A 131 1.49 -5.53 -13.55
C GLU A 131 0.84 -5.62 -12.17
N THR A 132 0.76 -6.81 -11.58
CA THR A 132 0.12 -7.00 -10.27
C THR A 132 0.93 -6.34 -9.16
N THR A 133 2.23 -6.58 -9.08
CA THR A 133 3.07 -5.92 -8.05
C THR A 133 3.16 -4.41 -8.25
N CYS A 134 3.19 -3.94 -9.50
CA CYS A 134 3.15 -2.51 -9.84
C CYS A 134 1.84 -1.87 -9.39
N ARG A 135 0.69 -2.51 -9.66
CA ARG A 135 -0.62 -2.06 -9.20
C ARG A 135 -0.71 -1.99 -7.68
N GLU A 136 -0.20 -2.98 -6.96
CA GLU A 136 -0.19 -2.95 -5.49
C GLU A 136 0.66 -1.79 -4.95
N MET A 137 1.85 -1.56 -5.52
CA MET A 137 2.71 -0.44 -5.13
C MET A 137 2.05 0.91 -5.41
N ALA A 138 1.44 1.06 -6.58
CA ALA A 138 0.69 2.27 -6.93
C ALA A 138 -0.52 2.48 -5.98
N CYS A 139 -1.22 1.41 -5.57
CA CYS A 139 -2.26 1.48 -4.55
C CYS A 139 -1.73 1.95 -3.20
N VAL A 140 -0.51 1.54 -2.79
CA VAL A 140 0.12 2.04 -1.55
C VAL A 140 0.38 3.54 -1.65
N LEU A 141 0.95 4.01 -2.77
CA LEU A 141 1.20 5.44 -3.01
C LEU A 141 -0.09 6.27 -3.02
N ALA A 142 -1.15 5.75 -3.66
CA ALA A 142 -2.46 6.38 -3.70
C ALA A 142 -3.09 6.47 -2.30
N ARG A 143 -3.05 5.40 -1.51
CA ARG A 143 -3.57 5.36 -0.13
C ARG A 143 -2.79 6.27 0.82
N GLY A 144 -1.51 6.51 0.56
CA GLY A 144 -0.71 7.46 1.33
C GLY A 144 -0.86 8.92 0.90
N SER A 145 -1.74 9.22 -0.07
CA SER A 145 -1.99 10.57 -0.60
C SER A 145 -0.74 11.29 -1.15
N ARG A 146 0.31 10.56 -1.56
CA ARG A 146 1.55 11.13 -2.11
C ARG A 146 1.48 11.20 -3.64
N LEU A 147 0.58 12.05 -4.15
CA LEU A 147 0.20 12.09 -5.57
C LEU A 147 1.38 12.32 -6.51
N LYS A 148 2.32 13.20 -6.18
CA LYS A 148 3.52 13.42 -7.02
C LYS A 148 4.32 12.12 -7.19
N ALA A 149 4.63 11.44 -6.09
CA ALA A 149 5.37 10.18 -6.15
C ALA A 149 4.58 9.07 -6.86
N LEU A 150 3.25 9.05 -6.74
CA LEU A 150 2.39 8.15 -7.50
C LEU A 150 2.53 8.37 -9.02
N TRP A 151 2.41 9.61 -9.47
CA TRP A 151 2.48 9.92 -10.90
C TRP A 151 3.88 9.71 -11.48
N ASP A 152 4.92 10.08 -10.73
CA ASP A 152 6.30 9.80 -11.09
C ASP A 152 6.53 8.29 -11.25
N PHE A 153 6.08 7.49 -10.26
CA PHE A 153 6.17 6.03 -10.29
C PHE A 153 5.40 5.39 -11.46
N VAL A 154 4.14 5.77 -11.66
CA VAL A 154 3.33 5.22 -12.77
C VAL A 154 3.92 5.62 -14.12
N GLY A 155 4.41 6.85 -14.25
CA GLY A 155 5.11 7.33 -15.44
C GLY A 155 6.35 6.49 -15.75
N ASP A 156 7.18 6.22 -14.74
CA ASP A 156 8.36 5.36 -14.89
C ASP A 156 7.99 3.93 -15.28
N MET A 157 7.01 3.33 -14.60
CA MET A 157 6.60 1.94 -14.87
C MET A 157 5.91 1.78 -16.24
N SER A 158 5.22 2.79 -16.73
CA SER A 158 4.61 2.78 -18.07
C SER A 158 5.64 2.76 -19.20
N ARG A 159 6.87 3.24 -18.94
CA ARG A 159 7.98 3.21 -19.92
C ARG A 159 8.75 1.88 -19.90
N ARG A 160 8.62 1.10 -18.83
CA ARG A 160 9.26 -0.22 -18.69
C ARG A 160 8.44 -1.29 -19.41
N ASP A 161 9.11 -2.35 -19.85
CA ASP A 161 8.50 -3.56 -20.43
C ASP A 161 7.44 -3.29 -21.51
N ARG A 162 7.74 -2.36 -22.45
CA ARG A 162 6.81 -1.91 -23.51
C ARG A 162 5.42 -1.48 -23.00
N GLY A 163 5.34 -0.98 -21.76
CA GLY A 163 4.08 -0.57 -21.12
C GLY A 163 3.29 -1.72 -20.48
N GLY A 164 3.83 -2.94 -20.42
CA GLY A 164 3.14 -4.11 -19.85
C GLY A 164 2.87 -4.03 -18.35
N LEU A 165 3.56 -3.14 -17.61
CA LEU A 165 3.41 -3.01 -16.16
C LEU A 165 2.24 -2.13 -15.72
N VAL A 166 1.78 -1.23 -16.60
CA VAL A 166 0.67 -0.30 -16.31
C VAL A 166 -0.41 -0.51 -17.36
N THR A 167 -1.48 -1.17 -16.96
CA THR A 167 -2.60 -1.50 -17.85
C THR A 167 -3.84 -0.68 -17.52
N THR A 168 -4.86 -0.76 -18.37
CA THR A 168 -6.19 -0.20 -18.08
C THR A 168 -6.75 -0.70 -16.74
N ALA A 169 -6.46 -1.95 -16.36
CA ALA A 169 -6.87 -2.50 -15.08
C ALA A 169 -6.17 -1.80 -13.90
N THR A 170 -4.88 -1.49 -14.04
CA THR A 170 -4.10 -0.71 -13.08
C THR A 170 -4.71 0.68 -12.89
N VAL A 171 -4.94 1.42 -13.99
CA VAL A 171 -5.49 2.78 -13.95
C VAL A 171 -6.90 2.79 -13.37
N THR A 172 -7.75 1.85 -13.77
CA THR A 172 -9.12 1.72 -13.23
C THR A 172 -9.10 1.43 -11.73
N CYS A 173 -8.17 0.61 -11.26
CA CYS A 173 -7.99 0.34 -9.84
C CYS A 173 -7.56 1.60 -9.08
N LEU A 174 -6.62 2.37 -9.62
CA LEU A 174 -6.15 3.62 -9.02
C LEU A 174 -7.25 4.67 -8.92
N ILE A 175 -8.07 4.85 -9.96
CA ILE A 175 -9.21 5.78 -9.92
C ILE A 175 -10.15 5.43 -8.75
N LYS A 176 -10.43 4.14 -8.55
CA LYS A 176 -11.27 3.68 -7.43
C LYS A 176 -10.62 3.97 -6.07
N VAL A 177 -9.34 3.65 -5.91
CA VAL A 177 -8.61 3.87 -4.66
C VAL A 177 -8.51 5.35 -4.33
N LEU A 178 -8.21 6.21 -5.31
CA LEU A 178 -8.16 7.66 -5.13
C LEU A 178 -9.54 8.19 -4.71
N GLY A 179 -10.62 7.74 -5.36
CA GLY A 179 -11.97 8.12 -4.97
C GLY A 179 -12.40 7.66 -3.56
N GLU A 180 -11.80 6.59 -3.03
CA GLU A 180 -12.01 6.15 -1.63
C GLU A 180 -11.27 7.03 -0.62
N GLU A 181 -10.13 7.60 -1.00
CA GLU A 181 -9.28 8.41 -0.14
C GLU A 181 -9.69 9.89 -0.09
N GLY A 182 -10.41 10.38 -1.11
CA GLY A 182 -10.98 11.73 -1.17
C GLY A 182 -10.14 12.69 -1.98
#